data_AF-A0A2V2GFZ4-F1
#
_entry.id   AF-A0A2V2GFZ4-F1
#
_cell.length_a   1.000
_cell.length_b   1.000
_cell.length_c   1.000
_cell.angle_alpha   90.00
_cell.angle_beta   90.00
_cell.angle_gamma   90.00
#
_symmetry.space_group_name_H-M   'P 1'
#
loop_
_entity.id
_entity.type
_entity.pdbx_description
1 polymer ?
#
loop_
_entity_poly.entity_id
_entity_poly.type
_entity_poly.pdbx_seq_one_letter_code
_entity_poly.pdbx_strand_id
1 'polypeptide(L)'
;LAALFRRQGWSRALCFPALVLSLGLMTEFERVREFVRGPYLLPGYMYANQIVLAEHEALSARDAPLLPRIRWLNRYKDMSPDESAGRALFDVNCGVCHTVGGINDIRARLAGRTQDGVNVIIGLTEELAPFMTPFTGSDRERLQLADYLYTLTNPGPRMDRTIPPPAPQTASPTNKDRQS
;
A
#
# COMPACT_ATOMS: atom_id res chain seq x y z
N LEU A 1 -40.78 42.74 9.27
CA LEU A 1 -40.25 41.43 9.75
C LEU A 1 -40.53 40.29 8.76
N ALA A 2 -41.78 40.06 8.30
CA ALA A 2 -42.10 38.99 7.33
C ALA A 2 -41.33 39.05 5.99
N ALA A 3 -41.05 40.24 5.45
CA ALA A 3 -40.24 40.42 4.23
C ALA A 3 -38.75 40.04 4.41
N LEU A 4 -38.21 40.20 5.63
CA LEU A 4 -36.85 39.77 5.97
C LEU A 4 -36.77 38.23 6.08
N PHE A 5 -37.76 37.59 6.70
CA PHE A 5 -37.88 36.13 6.74
C PHE A 5 -38.08 35.52 5.35
N ARG A 6 -38.85 36.18 4.47
CA ARG A 6 -39.02 35.77 3.07
C ARG A 6 -37.70 35.88 2.29
N ARG A 7 -36.88 36.91 2.51
CA ARG A 7 -35.51 36.99 1.97
C ARG A 7 -34.59 35.88 2.48
N GLN A 8 -34.71 35.52 3.75
CA GLN A 8 -33.87 34.51 4.40
C GLN A 8 -34.12 33.09 3.88
N GLY A 9 -35.36 32.75 3.53
CA GLY A 9 -35.70 31.47 2.87
C GLY A 9 -35.11 31.35 1.47
N TRP A 10 -35.12 32.43 0.68
CA TRP A 10 -34.54 32.46 -0.67
C TRP A 10 -33.01 32.44 -0.64
N SER A 11 -32.39 33.16 0.30
CA SER A 11 -30.95 33.06 0.54
C SER A 11 -30.54 31.64 0.92
N ARG A 12 -31.26 30.98 1.83
CA ARG A 12 -30.98 29.59 2.23
C ARG A 12 -31.17 28.60 1.08
N ALA A 13 -32.19 28.79 0.24
CA ALA A 13 -32.46 27.96 -0.93
C ALA A 13 -31.35 28.07 -2.00
N LEU A 14 -30.65 29.21 -2.11
CA LEU A 14 -29.51 29.37 -3.02
C LEU A 14 -28.17 28.95 -2.39
N CYS A 15 -28.01 29.13 -1.07
CA CYS A 15 -26.78 28.74 -0.37
C CYS A 15 -26.56 27.23 -0.35
N PHE A 16 -27.62 26.43 -0.17
CA PHE A 16 -27.50 24.98 -0.11
C PHE A 16 -26.93 24.35 -1.40
N PRO A 17 -27.48 24.60 -2.61
CA PRO A 17 -26.91 24.07 -3.85
C PRO A 17 -25.51 24.63 -4.13
N ALA A 18 -25.24 25.91 -3.80
CA ALA A 18 -23.91 26.48 -3.95
C ALA A 18 -22.88 25.77 -3.06
N LEU A 19 -23.25 25.42 -1.81
CA LEU A 19 -22.39 24.69 -0.89
C LEU A 19 -22.15 23.24 -1.37
N VAL A 20 -23.19 22.55 -1.84
CA VAL A 20 -23.06 21.21 -2.42
C VAL A 20 -22.14 21.23 -3.64
N LEU A 21 -22.30 22.21 -4.54
CA LEU A 21 -21.44 22.37 -5.71
C LEU A 21 -19.99 22.66 -5.31
N SER A 22 -19.77 23.52 -4.31
CA SER A 22 -18.43 23.85 -3.80
C SER A 22 -17.74 22.64 -3.20
N LEU A 23 -18.45 21.84 -2.39
CA LEU A 23 -17.94 20.60 -1.81
C LEU A 23 -17.67 19.53 -2.88
N GLY A 24 -18.55 19.42 -3.88
CA GLY A 24 -18.36 18.55 -5.03
C GLY A 24 -17.11 18.91 -5.82
N LEU A 25 -16.95 20.19 -6.17
CA LEU A 25 -15.76 20.68 -6.88
C LEU A 25 -14.47 20.42 -6.07
N MET A 26 -14.50 20.67 -4.76
CA MET A 26 -13.36 20.41 -3.89
C MET A 26 -13.02 18.91 -3.83
N THR A 27 -14.03 18.04 -3.74
CA THR A 27 -13.83 16.58 -3.71
C THR A 27 -13.21 16.07 -5.00
N GLU A 28 -13.70 16.53 -6.15
CA GLU A 28 -13.12 16.16 -7.45
C GLU A 28 -11.71 16.73 -7.63
N PHE A 29 -11.46 17.96 -7.17
CA PHE A 29 -10.12 18.54 -7.20
C PHE A 29 -9.13 17.72 -6.38
N GLU A 30 -9.50 17.32 -5.16
CA GLU A 30 -8.66 16.46 -4.31
C GLU A 30 -8.43 15.08 -4.94
N ARG A 31 -9.47 14.49 -5.57
CA ARG A 31 -9.34 13.24 -6.31
C ARG A 31 -8.34 13.36 -7.46
N VAL A 32 -8.42 14.43 -8.26
CA VAL A 32 -7.49 14.66 -9.38
C VAL A 32 -6.08 14.93 -8.86
N ARG A 33 -5.93 15.76 -7.83
CA ARG A 33 -4.63 16.03 -7.19
C ARG A 33 -3.98 14.75 -6.70
N GLU A 34 -4.76 13.86 -6.10
CA GLU A 34 -4.29 12.56 -5.62
C GLU A 34 -3.93 11.61 -6.77
N PHE A 35 -4.71 11.61 -7.85
CA PHE A 35 -4.43 10.80 -9.04
C PHE A 35 -3.13 11.21 -9.74
N VAL A 36 -2.92 12.53 -9.91
CA VAL A 36 -1.72 13.08 -10.54
C VAL A 36 -0.45 12.89 -9.68
N ARG A 37 -0.62 12.66 -8.37
CA ARG A 37 0.49 12.42 -7.44
C ARG A 37 1.12 11.02 -7.58
N GLY A 38 0.35 10.02 -8.04
CA GLY A 38 0.83 8.65 -8.16
C GLY A 38 2.04 8.53 -9.10
N PRO A 39 3.00 7.61 -8.84
CA PRO A 39 3.10 6.62 -7.75
C PRO A 39 3.76 7.15 -6.46
N TYR A 40 3.90 8.46 -6.29
CA TYR A 40 4.72 9.05 -5.23
C TYR A 40 3.95 9.27 -3.94
N LEU A 41 4.62 9.21 -2.77
CA LEU A 41 4.15 9.85 -1.54
C LEU A 41 4.41 11.36 -1.62
N LEU A 42 5.69 11.68 -1.82
CA LEU A 42 6.23 13.02 -2.00
C LEU A 42 6.95 13.04 -3.35
N PRO A 43 6.37 13.67 -4.39
CA PRO A 43 6.97 13.71 -5.71
C PRO A 43 8.43 14.20 -5.66
N GLY A 44 9.32 13.48 -6.35
CA GLY A 44 10.76 13.78 -6.36
C GLY A 44 11.55 13.33 -5.13
N TYR A 45 10.91 12.68 -4.15
CA TYR A 45 11.60 12.21 -2.95
C TYR A 45 11.27 10.76 -2.56
N MET A 46 9.99 10.37 -2.53
CA MET A 46 9.57 9.08 -1.97
C MET A 46 8.35 8.50 -2.67
N TYR A 47 8.34 7.19 -2.89
CA TYR A 47 7.20 6.42 -3.43
C TYR A 47 6.09 6.20 -2.38
N ALA A 48 4.89 5.84 -2.83
CA ALA A 48 3.75 5.60 -1.93
C ALA A 48 4.03 4.51 -0.87
N ASN A 49 4.87 3.52 -1.20
CA ASN A 49 5.35 2.48 -0.31
C ASN A 49 6.46 2.92 0.67
N GLN A 50 6.70 4.24 0.79
CA GLN A 50 7.67 4.87 1.69
C GLN A 50 9.14 4.59 1.36
N ILE A 51 9.45 4.06 0.18
CA ILE A 51 10.83 3.90 -0.30
C ILE A 51 11.30 5.22 -0.91
N VAL A 52 12.46 5.71 -0.47
CA VAL A 52 13.07 6.93 -1.01
C VAL A 52 13.54 6.68 -2.45
N LEU A 53 13.31 7.61 -3.37
CA LEU A 53 13.67 7.48 -4.79
C LEU A 53 15.16 7.19 -4.97
N ALA A 54 16.02 7.94 -4.28
CA ALA A 54 17.47 7.73 -4.31
C ALA A 54 17.90 6.34 -3.80
N GLU A 55 17.15 5.76 -2.85
CA GLU A 55 17.40 4.41 -2.37
C GLU A 55 16.97 3.36 -3.41
N HIS A 56 15.79 3.52 -4.00
CA HIS A 56 15.32 2.68 -5.09
C HIS A 56 16.33 2.69 -6.25
N GLU A 57 16.73 3.88 -6.73
CA GLU A 57 17.70 4.02 -7.82
C GLU A 57 19.05 3.36 -7.47
N ALA A 58 19.55 3.57 -6.25
CA ALA A 58 20.81 3.00 -5.81
C ALA A 58 20.78 1.46 -5.73
N LEU A 59 19.65 0.88 -5.34
CA LEU A 59 19.44 -0.57 -5.30
C LEU A 59 19.29 -1.15 -6.71
N SER A 60 18.40 -0.56 -7.52
CA SER A 60 18.14 -0.98 -8.89
C SER A 60 19.40 -0.92 -9.76
N ALA A 61 20.21 0.14 -9.64
CA ALA A 61 21.45 0.28 -10.40
C ALA A 61 22.51 -0.79 -10.10
N ARG A 62 22.40 -1.50 -8.97
CA ARG A 62 23.38 -2.49 -8.51
C ARG A 62 22.80 -3.89 -8.36
N ASP A 63 21.53 -4.08 -8.71
CA ASP A 63 20.77 -5.30 -8.40
C ASP A 63 20.92 -5.71 -6.91
N ALA A 64 20.88 -4.71 -6.02
CA ALA A 64 21.19 -4.91 -4.61
C ALA A 64 19.94 -5.31 -3.79
N PRO A 65 20.09 -6.17 -2.76
CA PRO A 65 18.97 -6.65 -1.97
C PRO A 65 18.39 -5.57 -1.04
N LEU A 66 17.07 -5.56 -0.91
CA LEU A 66 16.29 -4.74 0.00
C LEU A 66 16.14 -5.38 1.40
N LEU A 67 16.05 -6.71 1.50
CA LEU A 67 15.78 -7.44 2.75
C LEU A 67 16.68 -7.00 3.93
N PRO A 68 18.01 -6.79 3.77
CA PRO A 68 18.86 -6.35 4.87
C PRO A 68 18.49 -4.98 5.46
N ARG A 69 17.69 -4.18 4.73
CA ARG A 69 17.25 -2.85 5.13
C ARG A 69 15.92 -2.88 5.90
N ILE A 70 15.19 -3.99 5.84
CA ILE A 70 13.91 -4.18 6.52
C ILE A 70 14.15 -4.50 8.01
N ARG A 71 14.00 -3.49 8.86
CA ARG A 71 14.32 -3.59 10.31
C ARG A 71 13.40 -4.52 11.10
N TRP A 72 12.21 -4.84 10.57
CA TRP A 72 11.19 -5.63 11.26
C TRP A 72 11.04 -7.05 10.72
N LEU A 73 12.05 -7.59 10.03
CA LEU A 73 12.04 -8.97 9.53
C LEU A 73 11.77 -10.01 10.63
N ASN A 74 12.24 -9.74 11.86
CA ASN A 74 12.02 -10.58 13.04
C ASN A 74 10.54 -10.74 13.44
N ARG A 75 9.62 -9.96 12.85
CA ARG A 75 8.16 -10.10 13.06
C ARG A 75 7.63 -11.45 12.59
N TYR A 76 8.32 -12.14 11.67
CA TYR A 76 7.87 -13.39 11.04
C TYR A 76 8.66 -14.62 11.53
N LYS A 77 9.12 -14.62 12.79
CA LYS A 77 9.95 -15.69 13.36
C LYS A 77 9.32 -17.09 13.35
N ASP A 78 8.00 -17.17 13.26
CA ASP A 78 7.26 -18.44 13.26
C ASP A 78 7.06 -19.01 11.83
N MET A 79 7.56 -18.30 10.80
CA MET A 79 7.57 -18.72 9.40
C MET A 79 8.93 -19.33 9.02
N SER A 80 8.97 -20.07 7.91
CA SER A 80 10.25 -20.47 7.32
C SER A 80 11.06 -19.24 6.88
N PRO A 81 12.40 -19.33 6.77
CA PRO A 81 13.21 -18.21 6.29
C PRO A 81 12.74 -17.64 4.94
N ASP A 82 12.37 -18.51 3.99
CA ASP A 82 11.91 -18.10 2.66
C ASP A 82 10.52 -17.44 2.71
N GLU A 83 9.60 -17.99 3.50
CA GLU A 83 8.26 -17.41 3.68
C GLU A 83 8.33 -16.06 4.40
N SER A 84 9.18 -15.94 5.43
CA SER A 84 9.46 -14.68 6.14
C SER A 84 10.03 -13.61 5.21
N ALA A 85 10.99 -13.98 4.37
CA ALA A 85 11.58 -13.10 3.37
C ALA A 85 10.53 -12.63 2.34
N GLY A 86 9.77 -13.57 1.77
CA GLY A 86 8.70 -13.28 0.81
C GLY A 86 7.61 -12.39 1.42
N ARG A 87 7.21 -12.66 2.67
CA ARG A 87 6.25 -11.83 3.41
C ARG A 87 6.78 -10.42 3.66
N ALA A 88 8.03 -10.28 4.06
CA ALA A 88 8.64 -8.97 4.29
C ALA A 88 8.75 -8.16 2.99
N LEU A 89 9.12 -8.80 1.88
CA LEU A 89 9.14 -8.19 0.55
C LEU A 89 7.74 -7.75 0.12
N PHE A 90 6.72 -8.58 0.36
CA PHE A 90 5.32 -8.23 0.10
C PHE A 90 4.88 -7.02 0.91
N ASP A 91 5.13 -7.00 2.23
CA ASP A 91 4.67 -5.92 3.09
C ASP A 91 5.28 -4.57 2.69
N VAL A 92 6.53 -4.56 2.23
CA VAL A 92 7.23 -3.34 1.79
C VAL A 92 6.86 -2.94 0.36
N ASN A 93 6.83 -3.86 -0.60
CA ASN A 93 6.60 -3.52 -2.01
C ASN A 93 5.11 -3.44 -2.40
N CYS A 94 4.23 -4.16 -1.71
CA CYS A 94 2.83 -4.35 -2.11
C CYS A 94 1.82 -4.02 -1.01
N GLY A 95 2.19 -4.26 0.26
CA GLY A 95 1.31 -4.25 1.42
C GLY A 95 0.68 -2.90 1.76
N VAL A 96 1.22 -1.81 1.20
CA VAL A 96 0.63 -0.47 1.34
C VAL A 96 -0.72 -0.33 0.62
N CYS A 97 -0.92 -1.06 -0.48
CA CYS A 97 -2.14 -0.98 -1.29
C CYS A 97 -2.89 -2.31 -1.37
N HIS A 98 -2.17 -3.43 -1.30
CA HIS A 98 -2.74 -4.76 -1.40
C HIS A 98 -2.80 -5.45 -0.04
N THR A 99 -3.91 -6.10 0.22
CA THR A 99 -4.06 -6.96 1.39
C THR A 99 -3.84 -8.42 1.02
N VAL A 100 -3.65 -9.26 2.04
CA VAL A 100 -3.78 -10.72 1.92
C VAL A 100 -5.12 -11.10 2.52
N GLY A 101 -6.13 -11.28 1.67
CA GLY A 101 -7.52 -11.34 2.09
C GLY A 101 -8.11 -9.95 2.38
N GLY A 102 -9.36 -9.72 1.96
CA GLY A 102 -10.08 -8.46 2.18
C GLY A 102 -10.09 -7.53 0.96
N ILE A 103 -10.15 -6.22 1.22
CA ILE A 103 -10.27 -5.21 0.16
C ILE A 103 -8.95 -5.11 -0.59
N ASN A 104 -9.02 -5.25 -1.93
CA ASN A 104 -7.86 -5.26 -2.82
C ASN A 104 -6.87 -6.43 -2.58
N ASP A 105 -7.42 -7.61 -2.27
CA ASP A 105 -6.68 -8.86 -2.07
C ASP A 105 -5.75 -9.20 -3.23
N ILE A 106 -4.45 -9.35 -2.95
CA ILE A 106 -3.44 -9.68 -3.94
C ILE A 106 -3.69 -11.05 -4.60
N ARG A 107 -4.25 -12.01 -3.86
CA ARG A 107 -4.51 -13.36 -4.39
C ARG A 107 -5.55 -13.32 -5.49
N ALA A 108 -6.59 -12.49 -5.32
CA ALA A 108 -7.60 -12.28 -6.34
C ALA A 108 -7.02 -11.61 -7.61
N ARG A 109 -6.03 -10.71 -7.45
CA ARG A 109 -5.35 -10.07 -8.58
C ARG A 109 -4.45 -11.02 -9.36
N LEU A 110 -3.88 -12.02 -8.68
CA LEU A 110 -2.95 -12.99 -9.26
C LEU A 110 -3.60 -14.35 -9.60
N ALA A 111 -4.90 -14.49 -9.38
CA ALA A 111 -5.62 -15.74 -9.64
C ALA A 111 -5.42 -16.23 -11.08
N GLY A 112 -5.06 -17.52 -11.24
CA GLY A 112 -4.82 -18.15 -12.54
C GLY A 112 -3.49 -17.79 -13.21
N ARG A 113 -2.63 -16.98 -12.58
CA ARG A 113 -1.29 -16.67 -13.11
C ARG A 113 -0.29 -17.79 -12.75
N THR A 114 0.63 -18.06 -13.68
CA THR A 114 1.80 -18.91 -13.42
C THR A 114 2.81 -18.15 -12.55
N GLN A 115 3.71 -18.88 -11.87
CA GLN A 115 4.78 -18.28 -11.07
C GLN A 115 5.65 -17.32 -11.91
N ASP A 116 6.04 -17.72 -13.12
CA ASP A 116 6.78 -16.85 -14.05
C ASP A 116 5.97 -15.61 -14.43
N GLY A 117 4.67 -15.78 -14.65
CA GLY A 117 3.76 -14.66 -14.92
C GLY A 117 3.69 -13.67 -13.76
N VAL A 118 3.69 -14.16 -12.51
CA VAL A 118 3.76 -13.32 -11.31
C VAL A 118 5.09 -12.57 -11.27
N ASN A 119 6.22 -13.24 -11.53
CA ASN A 119 7.54 -12.61 -11.56
C ASN A 119 7.62 -11.46 -12.60
N VAL A 120 7.07 -11.68 -13.80
CA VAL A 120 6.97 -10.64 -14.84
C VAL A 120 6.09 -9.46 -14.38
N ILE A 121 4.94 -9.74 -13.77
CA ILE A 121 4.05 -8.71 -13.21
C ILE A 121 4.78 -7.84 -12.19
N ILE A 122 5.54 -8.45 -11.28
CA ILE A 122 6.31 -7.71 -10.25
C ILE A 122 7.32 -6.77 -10.93
N GLY A 123 7.98 -7.22 -12.00
CA GLY A 123 8.97 -6.43 -12.75
C GLY A 123 8.38 -5.23 -13.51
N LEU A 124 7.08 -5.23 -13.79
CA LEU A 124 6.40 -4.20 -14.60
C LEU A 124 5.35 -3.42 -13.78
N THR A 125 5.44 -3.45 -12.45
CA THR A 125 4.43 -2.89 -11.53
C THR A 125 4.05 -1.45 -11.85
N GLU A 126 5.00 -0.57 -12.13
CA GLU A 126 4.77 0.84 -12.46
C GLU A 126 4.05 1.04 -13.82
N GLU A 127 4.17 0.07 -14.74
CA GLU A 127 3.50 0.11 -16.04
C GLU A 127 2.05 -0.42 -15.98
N LEU A 128 1.72 -1.21 -14.95
CA LEU A 128 0.40 -1.84 -14.83
C LEU A 128 -0.69 -0.84 -14.41
N ALA A 129 -0.33 0.14 -13.58
CA ALA A 129 -1.25 1.16 -13.11
C ALA A 129 -0.50 2.43 -12.66
N PRO A 130 -1.05 3.63 -12.89
CA PRO A 130 -0.36 4.91 -12.64
C PRO A 130 -0.03 5.17 -11.16
N PHE A 131 -0.61 4.40 -10.24
CA PHE A 131 -0.40 4.52 -8.79
C PHE A 131 0.41 3.36 -8.19
N MET A 132 0.75 2.34 -8.98
CA MET A 132 1.62 1.26 -8.51
C MET A 132 3.07 1.71 -8.51
N THR A 133 3.75 1.49 -7.40
CA THR A 133 5.17 1.79 -7.26
C THR A 133 6.01 0.73 -7.97
N PRO A 134 7.20 1.08 -8.49
CA PRO A 134 8.12 0.07 -9.00
C PRO A 134 8.57 -0.88 -7.89
N PHE A 135 8.87 -2.13 -8.28
CA PHE A 135 9.49 -3.08 -7.37
C PHE A 135 10.89 -2.61 -6.97
N THR A 136 11.18 -2.67 -5.67
CA THR A 136 12.51 -2.39 -5.12
C THR A 136 13.08 -3.65 -4.47
N GLY A 137 14.28 -4.02 -4.91
CA GLY A 137 15.00 -5.21 -4.47
C GLY A 137 15.80 -5.81 -5.63
N SER A 138 16.53 -6.88 -5.36
CA SER A 138 17.27 -7.58 -6.40
C SER A 138 16.39 -8.51 -7.24
N ASP A 139 16.89 -8.96 -8.39
CA ASP A 139 16.26 -9.98 -9.23
C ASP A 139 15.97 -11.27 -8.44
N ARG A 140 16.89 -11.64 -7.53
CA ARG A 140 16.71 -12.77 -6.62
C ARG A 140 15.53 -12.55 -5.67
N GLU A 141 15.42 -11.37 -5.09
CA GLU A 141 14.29 -11.03 -4.20
C GLU A 141 12.98 -10.94 -4.98
N ARG A 142 13.00 -10.48 -6.24
CA ARG A 142 11.82 -10.50 -7.11
C ARG A 142 11.29 -11.92 -7.31
N LEU A 143 12.19 -12.87 -7.58
CA LEU A 143 11.85 -14.29 -7.68
C LEU A 143 11.34 -14.86 -6.36
N GLN A 144 11.95 -14.51 -5.23
CA GLN A 144 11.48 -14.92 -3.89
C GLN A 144 10.08 -14.38 -3.60
N LEU A 145 9.80 -13.13 -3.96
CA LEU A 145 8.46 -12.55 -3.82
C LEU A 145 7.46 -13.23 -4.77
N ALA A 146 7.86 -13.55 -6.00
CA ALA A 146 7.00 -14.27 -6.94
C ALA A 146 6.62 -15.68 -6.43
N ASP A 147 7.59 -16.42 -5.88
CA ASP A 147 7.36 -17.73 -5.26
C ASP A 147 6.39 -17.64 -4.07
N TYR A 148 6.61 -16.67 -3.18
CA TYR A 148 5.72 -16.40 -2.06
C TYR A 148 4.30 -16.09 -2.51
N LEU A 149 4.13 -15.16 -3.46
CA LEU A 149 2.82 -14.75 -3.97
C LEU A 149 2.10 -15.87 -4.73
N TYR A 150 2.85 -16.68 -5.49
CA TYR A 150 2.30 -17.84 -6.19
C TYR A 150 1.78 -18.89 -5.21
N THR A 151 2.57 -19.23 -4.19
CA THR A 151 2.18 -20.17 -3.12
C THR A 151 1.00 -19.63 -2.31
N LEU A 152 0.98 -18.33 -2.04
CA LEU A 152 -0.10 -17.66 -1.32
C LEU A 152 -1.43 -17.67 -2.10
N THR A 153 -1.34 -17.60 -3.43
CA THR A 153 -2.51 -17.58 -4.33
C THR A 153 -3.00 -19.00 -4.66
N ASN A 154 -2.09 -19.95 -4.75
CA ASN A 154 -2.36 -21.36 -5.05
C ASN A 154 -1.94 -22.23 -3.85
N PRO A 155 -2.65 -22.12 -2.71
CA PRO A 155 -2.31 -22.92 -1.55
C PRO A 155 -2.46 -24.40 -1.90
N GLY A 156 -1.36 -25.14 -1.89
CA GLY A 156 -1.42 -26.59 -1.78
C GLY A 156 -2.07 -27.00 -0.45
N PRO A 157 -2.22 -28.30 -0.15
CA PRO A 157 -2.90 -28.81 1.05
C PRO A 157 -2.39 -28.30 2.42
N ARG A 158 -1.30 -27.51 2.46
CA ARG A 158 -0.63 -27.04 3.68
C ARG A 158 -0.98 -25.61 4.12
N MET A 159 -1.64 -24.79 3.30
CA MET A 159 -1.78 -23.35 3.55
C MET A 159 -3.24 -22.87 3.70
N ASP A 160 -4.11 -23.68 4.32
CA ASP A 160 -5.32 -23.14 4.96
C ASP A 160 -4.93 -22.57 6.34
N ARG A 161 -4.23 -21.42 6.32
CA ARG A 161 -3.97 -20.64 7.52
C ARG A 161 -4.41 -19.22 7.22
N THR A 162 -5.69 -18.95 7.48
CA THR A 162 -6.21 -17.59 7.61
C THR A 162 -5.24 -16.80 8.48
N ILE A 163 -4.52 -15.84 7.89
CA ILE A 163 -3.66 -14.93 8.65
C ILE A 163 -4.59 -14.24 9.67
N PRO A 164 -4.37 -14.44 10.98
CA PRO A 164 -5.26 -13.84 11.97
C PRO A 164 -5.21 -12.32 11.82
N PRO A 165 -6.36 -11.63 12.01
CA PRO A 165 -6.40 -10.18 11.96
C PRO A 165 -5.34 -9.59 12.91
N PRO A 166 -4.74 -8.44 12.57
CA PRO A 166 -3.72 -7.83 13.42
C PRO A 166 -4.26 -7.68 14.84
N ALA A 167 -3.48 -8.16 15.82
CA ALA A 167 -3.87 -8.09 17.22
C ALA A 167 -4.25 -6.65 17.60
N PRO A 168 -5.27 -6.44 18.47
CA PRO A 168 -5.63 -5.11 18.93
C PRO A 168 -4.39 -4.42 19.48
N GLN A 169 -4.10 -3.23 18.96
CA GLN A 169 -3.02 -2.39 19.49
C GLN A 169 -3.40 -1.98 20.91
N THR A 170 -2.94 -2.74 21.90
CA THR A 170 -2.99 -2.30 23.29
C THR A 170 -1.98 -1.15 23.40
N ALA A 171 -2.46 0.01 23.87
CA ALA A 171 -1.67 1.20 24.06
C ALA A 171 -0.37 0.86 24.81
N SER A 172 0.78 1.19 24.23
CA SER A 172 2.06 1.05 24.91
C SER A 172 2.03 1.84 26.22
N PRO A 173 2.50 1.27 27.34
CA PRO A 173 2.60 2.01 28.59
C PRO A 173 3.57 3.18 28.38
N THR A 174 3.10 4.38 28.67
CA THR A 174 3.90 5.60 28.65
C THR A 174 5.12 5.43 29.55
N ASN A 175 6.30 5.50 28.94
CA ASN A 175 7.60 5.53 29.61
C ASN A 175 7.68 6.80 30.49
N LYS A 176 7.43 6.66 31.80
CA LYS A 176 7.58 7.74 32.78
C LYS A 176 8.76 7.55 33.74
N ASP A 177 9.52 6.47 33.63
CA ASP A 177 10.54 6.12 34.62
C ASP A 177 11.94 6.02 34.01
N ARG A 178 12.38 7.10 33.34
CA ARG A 178 13.79 7.29 32.98
C ARG A 178 14.24 8.71 33.34
N GLN A 179 14.21 9.01 34.63
CA GLN A 179 14.91 10.14 35.26
C GLN A 179 15.01 9.88 36.78
N SER A 180 16.01 9.10 37.17
CA SER A 180 16.64 9.07 38.50
C SER A 180 17.96 8.32 38.41
#